data_AF-A0A143X3F3-F1
#
_entry.id   AF-A0A143X3F3-F1
#
_cell.length_a   1.000
_cell.length_b   1.000
_cell.length_c   1.000
_cell.angle_alpha   90.00
_cell.angle_beta   90.00
_cell.angle_gamma   90.00
#
_symmetry.space_group_name_H-M   'P 1'
#
loop_
_entity.id
_entity.type
_entity.pdbx_description
1 polymer ?
#
loop_
_entity_poly.entity_id
_entity_poly.type
_entity_poly.pdbx_seq_one_letter_code
_entity_poly.pdbx_strand_id
1 'polypeptide(L)'
;MTHRVKITVLDKKCYPELQEKYLKDPKSGPCPFFQVGQEFMVDSKSYQSMLEGKFCMEAWDAIHRYVYTAIQGGSIMDGWTNDEKMMIACCNDGTRPVIFKIERIDEEDLNEASV
;
A
#
# COMPACT_ATOMS: atom_id res chain seq x y z
N MET A 1 10.01 -15.08 -13.06
CA MET A 1 10.79 -13.90 -12.66
C MET A 1 10.39 -13.52 -11.25
N THR A 2 11.32 -13.08 -10.42
CA THR A 2 11.00 -12.71 -9.03
C THR A 2 10.77 -11.21 -8.95
N HIS A 3 9.50 -10.78 -8.97
CA HIS A 3 9.18 -9.36 -8.83
C HIS A 3 9.17 -8.96 -7.35
N ARG A 4 9.56 -7.72 -7.08
CA ARG A 4 9.39 -7.09 -5.77
C ARG A 4 8.35 -5.97 -5.88
N VAL A 5 7.76 -5.62 -4.76
CA VAL A 5 6.77 -4.54 -4.68
C VAL A 5 7.20 -3.55 -3.63
N LYS A 6 7.31 -2.29 -4.02
CA LYS A 6 7.50 -1.17 -3.11
C LYS A 6 6.15 -0.56 -2.77
N ILE A 7 5.81 -0.55 -1.50
CA ILE A 7 4.64 0.15 -0.98
C ILE A 7 5.14 1.43 -0.31
N THR A 8 4.68 2.59 -0.78
CA THR A 8 5.02 3.90 -0.20
C THR A 8 3.78 4.55 0.38
N VAL A 9 3.85 5.02 1.63
CA VAL A 9 2.77 5.81 2.23
C VAL A 9 2.84 7.23 1.69
N LEU A 10 1.91 7.59 0.82
CA LEU A 10 1.87 8.92 0.19
C LEU A 10 1.22 9.95 1.11
N ASP A 11 0.15 9.57 1.79
CA ASP A 11 -0.65 10.52 2.57
C ASP A 11 -1.48 9.82 3.64
N LYS A 12 -1.94 10.57 4.63
CA LYS A 12 -2.85 10.14 5.69
C LYS A 12 -3.96 11.18 5.82
N LYS A 13 -5.17 10.82 5.42
CA LYS A 13 -6.34 11.67 5.62
C LYS A 13 -6.97 11.41 6.98
N CYS A 14 -7.73 12.38 7.46
CA CYS A 14 -8.57 12.29 8.64
C CYS A 14 -9.82 13.12 8.34
N TYR A 15 -11.00 12.55 8.58
CA TYR A 15 -12.30 13.19 8.39
C TYR A 15 -12.95 13.38 9.76
N PRO A 16 -12.63 14.46 10.50
CA PRO A 16 -13.08 14.65 11.88
C PRO A 16 -14.59 14.60 12.03
N GLU A 17 -15.34 15.08 11.02
CA GLU A 17 -16.80 15.06 10.99
C GLU A 17 -17.38 13.64 10.99
N LEU A 18 -16.70 12.68 10.35
CA LEU A 18 -17.10 11.27 10.38
C LEU A 18 -16.73 10.64 11.72
N GLN A 19 -15.58 11.02 12.29
CA GLN A 19 -15.17 10.54 13.60
C GLN A 19 -16.13 11.00 14.68
N GLU A 20 -16.46 12.29 14.73
CA GLU A 20 -17.35 12.89 15.71
C GLU A 20 -18.75 12.26 15.68
N LYS A 21 -19.26 11.97 14.47
CA LYS A 21 -20.61 11.45 14.29
C LYS A 21 -20.73 9.95 14.51
N TYR A 22 -19.73 9.16 14.12
CA TYR A 22 -19.86 7.70 14.00
C TYR A 22 -18.89 6.89 14.86
N LEU A 23 -17.74 7.43 15.29
CA LEU A 23 -16.80 6.68 16.10
C LEU A 23 -17.14 6.75 17.59
N LYS A 24 -16.84 5.66 18.30
CA LYS A 24 -16.95 5.61 19.76
C LYS A 24 -16.05 6.66 20.43
N ASP A 25 -14.84 6.83 19.90
CA ASP A 25 -13.97 7.96 20.26
C ASP A 25 -14.06 9.01 19.13
N PRO A 26 -14.76 10.14 19.36
CA PRO A 26 -14.96 11.18 18.36
C PRO A 26 -13.67 11.91 17.96
N LYS A 27 -12.55 11.70 18.68
CA LYS A 27 -11.26 12.35 18.43
C LYS A 27 -10.13 11.33 18.17
N SER A 28 -10.48 10.21 17.53
CA SER A 28 -9.54 9.13 17.18
C SER A 28 -8.34 9.58 16.33
N GLY A 29 -8.47 10.69 15.59
CA GLY A 29 -7.40 11.32 14.82
C GLY A 29 -6.96 10.51 13.59
N PRO A 30 -5.87 10.94 12.91
CA PRO A 30 -5.30 10.21 11.78
C PRO A 30 -4.75 8.84 12.21
N CYS A 31 -4.55 7.93 11.25
CA CYS A 31 -3.99 6.61 11.52
C CYS A 31 -2.65 6.71 12.29
N PRO A 32 -2.48 6.06 13.45
CA PRO A 32 -1.22 6.12 14.22
C PRO A 32 -0.16 5.13 13.70
N PHE A 33 -0.58 4.14 12.90
CA PHE A 33 0.27 3.00 12.51
C PHE A 33 1.31 3.36 11.43
N PHE A 34 0.92 4.20 10.47
CA PHE A 34 1.76 4.57 9.34
C PHE A 34 2.29 6.00 9.45
N GLN A 35 3.41 6.28 8.79
CA GLN A 35 3.96 7.62 8.61
C GLN A 35 4.07 7.96 7.12
N VAL A 36 3.82 9.22 6.74
CA VAL A 36 4.01 9.66 5.35
C VAL A 36 5.48 9.54 4.96
N GLY A 37 5.74 9.00 3.77
CA GLY A 37 7.08 8.67 3.29
C GLY A 37 7.61 7.31 3.78
N GLN A 38 6.85 6.58 4.60
CA GLN A 38 7.24 5.22 5.00
C GLN A 38 7.18 4.28 3.79
N GLU A 39 8.21 3.45 3.65
CA GLU A 39 8.37 2.51 2.55
C GLU A 39 8.45 1.08 3.05
N PHE A 40 7.86 0.15 2.31
CA PHE A 40 7.92 -1.28 2.57
C PHE A 40 8.31 -2.02 1.29
N MET A 41 9.27 -2.93 1.40
CA MET A 41 9.63 -3.84 0.32
C MET A 41 8.98 -5.19 0.56
N VAL A 42 8.19 -5.64 -0.41
CA VAL A 42 7.49 -6.92 -0.39
C VAL A 42 8.03 -7.81 -1.49
N ASP A 43 8.35 -9.04 -1.12
CA ASP A 43 8.68 -10.16 -2.00
C ASP A 43 7.69 -11.32 -1.73
N SER A 44 7.82 -12.43 -2.46
CA SER A 44 6.92 -13.58 -2.29
C SER A 44 6.88 -14.14 -0.87
N LYS A 45 7.99 -14.06 -0.12
CA LYS A 45 8.08 -14.60 1.25
C LYS A 45 7.40 -13.67 2.25
N SER A 46 7.72 -12.38 2.19
CA SER A 46 7.14 -11.35 3.06
C SER A 46 5.66 -11.07 2.76
N TYR A 47 5.21 -11.32 1.52
CA TYR A 47 3.78 -11.33 1.19
C TYR A 47 3.03 -12.38 2.00
N GLN A 48 3.54 -13.62 2.06
CA GLN A 48 2.91 -14.71 2.80
C GLN A 48 2.83 -14.46 4.30
N SER A 49 3.78 -13.70 4.85
CA SER A 49 3.84 -13.37 6.28
C SER A 49 3.28 -11.99 6.64
N MET A 50 2.68 -11.26 5.69
CA MET A 50 2.22 -9.88 5.90
C MET A 50 3.32 -9.00 6.52
N LEU A 51 4.52 -9.05 5.95
CA LEU A 51 5.71 -8.36 6.47
C LEU A 51 6.00 -8.71 7.94
N GLU A 52 5.85 -9.99 8.33
CA GLU A 52 5.98 -10.46 9.71
C GLU A 52 5.03 -9.74 10.69
N GLY A 53 3.83 -9.38 10.24
CA GLY A 53 2.87 -8.63 11.04
C GLY A 53 3.19 -7.14 11.21
N LYS A 54 4.21 -6.62 10.50
CA LYS A 54 4.60 -5.20 10.56
C LYS A 54 3.67 -4.30 9.74
N PHE A 55 2.74 -4.87 9.00
CA PHE A 55 1.72 -4.13 8.26
C PHE A 55 0.36 -4.24 8.96
N CYS A 56 -0.44 -3.17 8.92
CA CYS A 56 -1.78 -3.16 9.49
C CYS A 56 -2.68 -4.13 8.71
N MET A 57 -3.35 -5.05 9.41
CA MET A 57 -4.19 -6.10 8.80
C MET A 57 -5.34 -5.53 7.96
N GLU A 58 -6.03 -4.48 8.44
CA GLU A 58 -7.11 -3.81 7.68
C GLU A 58 -6.59 -3.18 6.39
N ALA A 59 -5.44 -2.50 6.46
CA ALA A 59 -4.81 -1.93 5.28
C ALA A 59 -4.33 -3.03 4.32
N TRP A 60 -3.83 -4.15 4.84
CA TRP A 60 -3.41 -5.29 4.03
C TRP A 60 -4.58 -5.93 3.30
N ASP A 61 -5.70 -6.19 3.97
CA ASP A 61 -6.92 -6.74 3.37
C ASP A 61 -7.40 -5.87 2.19
N ALA A 62 -7.30 -4.54 2.30
CA ALA A 62 -7.66 -3.62 1.23
C ALA A 62 -6.74 -3.69 0.00
N ILE A 63 -5.42 -3.92 0.19
CA ILE A 63 -4.43 -3.74 -0.87
C ILE A 63 -3.70 -5.00 -1.34
N HIS A 64 -3.76 -6.11 -0.59
CA HIS A 64 -2.91 -7.28 -0.84
C HIS A 64 -3.14 -7.89 -2.22
N ARG A 65 -4.35 -7.80 -2.78
CA ARG A 65 -4.65 -8.28 -4.14
C ARG A 65 -3.83 -7.56 -5.21
N TYR A 66 -3.59 -6.26 -5.06
CA TYR A 66 -2.77 -5.48 -5.99
C TYR A 66 -1.30 -5.84 -5.85
N VAL A 67 -0.84 -6.00 -4.61
CA VAL A 67 0.51 -6.47 -4.29
C VAL A 67 0.74 -7.86 -4.88
N TYR A 68 -0.25 -8.76 -4.79
CA TYR A 68 -0.17 -10.09 -5.37
C TYR A 68 -0.04 -10.06 -6.88
N THR A 69 -0.90 -9.29 -7.58
CA THR A 69 -0.80 -9.12 -9.04
C THR A 69 0.58 -8.61 -9.46
N ALA A 70 1.11 -7.61 -8.72
CA ALA A 70 2.44 -7.07 -8.96
C ALA A 70 3.55 -8.13 -8.74
N ILE A 71 3.49 -8.92 -7.67
CA ILE A 71 4.44 -10.02 -7.41
C ILE A 71 4.42 -11.06 -8.54
N GLN A 72 3.25 -11.34 -9.12
CA GLN A 72 3.11 -12.28 -10.24
C GLN A 72 3.53 -11.70 -11.60
N GLY A 73 3.95 -10.43 -11.67
CA GLY A 73 4.35 -9.79 -12.92
C GLY A 73 3.19 -9.33 -13.80
N GLY A 74 1.97 -9.28 -13.25
CA GLY A 74 0.79 -8.75 -13.97
C GLY A 74 0.75 -7.22 -13.98
N SER A 75 -0.07 -6.66 -14.87
CA SER A 75 -0.49 -5.25 -14.80
C SER A 75 -1.40 -5.07 -13.59
N ILE A 76 -1.05 -4.14 -12.70
CA ILE A 76 -1.78 -3.97 -11.43
C ILE A 76 -3.22 -3.49 -11.68
N MET A 77 -3.38 -2.58 -12.64
CA MET A 77 -4.67 -2.02 -13.07
C MET A 77 -4.58 -1.63 -14.56
N ASP A 78 -4.76 -2.62 -15.43
CA ASP A 78 -4.68 -2.45 -16.89
C ASP A 78 -5.60 -1.33 -17.41
N GLY A 79 -5.02 -0.42 -18.20
CA GLY A 79 -5.73 0.74 -18.80
C GLY A 79 -6.20 1.83 -17.82
N TRP A 80 -5.90 1.73 -16.52
CA TRP A 80 -6.34 2.71 -15.52
C TRP A 80 -5.24 3.70 -15.13
N THR A 81 -4.05 3.20 -14.79
CA THR A 81 -2.87 4.01 -14.46
C THR A 81 -2.06 4.33 -15.71
N ASN A 82 -1.22 5.35 -15.62
CA ASN A 82 -0.29 5.72 -16.70
C ASN A 82 0.95 4.81 -16.77
N ASP A 83 1.07 3.86 -15.84
CA ASP A 83 2.10 2.84 -15.79
C ASP A 83 1.47 1.55 -15.22
N GLU A 84 1.58 0.45 -15.96
CA GLU A 84 1.02 -0.86 -15.61
C GLU A 84 1.66 -1.45 -14.34
N LYS A 85 2.87 -0.99 -13.98
CA LYS A 85 3.61 -1.44 -12.80
C LYS A 85 3.15 -0.76 -11.50
N MET A 86 2.22 0.21 -11.54
CA MET A 86 1.85 0.98 -10.35
C MET A 86 0.34 1.13 -10.13
N MET A 87 -0.04 1.35 -8.88
CA MET A 87 -1.40 1.72 -8.48
C MET A 87 -1.40 2.59 -7.23
N ILE A 88 -2.36 3.51 -7.14
CA ILE A 88 -2.67 4.23 -5.90
C ILE A 88 -3.89 3.58 -5.25
N ALA A 89 -3.71 3.05 -4.05
CA ALA A 89 -4.76 2.42 -3.26
C ALA A 89 -4.82 3.04 -1.86
N CYS A 90 -5.84 2.68 -1.08
CA CYS A 90 -5.96 3.17 0.29
C CYS A 90 -6.40 2.08 1.27
N CYS A 91 -6.12 2.33 2.55
CA CYS A 91 -6.78 1.61 3.65
C CYS A 91 -8.30 1.82 3.56
N ASN A 92 -9.06 0.79 3.89
CA ASN A 92 -10.52 0.78 3.91
C ASN A 92 -11.14 1.56 5.10
N ASP A 93 -10.34 2.09 6.04
CA ASP A 93 -10.82 2.98 7.11
C ASP A 93 -11.31 4.32 6.53
N GLY A 94 -12.61 4.41 6.28
CA GLY A 94 -13.25 5.59 5.69
C GLY A 94 -13.18 6.86 6.54
N THR A 95 -12.84 6.77 7.83
CA THR A 95 -12.72 7.96 8.70
C THR A 95 -11.32 8.55 8.71
N ARG A 96 -10.30 7.77 8.33
CA ARG A 96 -8.89 8.18 8.36
C ARG A 96 -8.02 7.35 7.39
N PRO A 97 -8.35 7.34 6.09
CA PRO A 97 -7.67 6.45 5.16
C PRO A 97 -6.21 6.84 4.98
N VAL A 98 -5.37 5.83 4.87
CA VAL A 98 -3.96 5.96 4.50
C VAL A 98 -3.83 5.66 3.01
N ILE A 99 -3.15 6.52 2.27
CA ILE A 99 -2.98 6.43 0.82
C ILE A 99 -1.62 5.81 0.53
N PHE A 100 -1.62 4.76 -0.27
CA PHE A 100 -0.44 3.99 -0.63
C PHE A 100 -0.19 4.09 -2.14
N LYS A 101 1.07 4.26 -2.53
CA LYS A 101 1.56 3.91 -3.86
C LYS A 101 2.10 2.49 -3.80
N ILE A 102 1.61 1.63 -4.68
CA ILE A 102 2.08 0.25 -4.85
C ILE A 102 2.79 0.21 -6.19
N GLU A 103 4.05 -0.18 -6.21
CA GLU A 103 4.89 -0.18 -7.40
C GLU A 103 5.65 -1.49 -7.53
N ARG A 104 5.51 -2.16 -8.67
CA ARG A 104 6.28 -3.35 -9.04
C ARG A 104 7.67 -2.93 -9.49
N ILE A 105 8.68 -3.59 -8.96
CA ILE A 105 10.08 -3.45 -9.34
C ILE A 105 10.48 -4.75 -10.02
N ASP A 106 10.83 -4.66 -11.30
CA ASP A 106 11.30 -5.78 -12.09
C ASP A 106 12.83 -5.93 -11.92
N GLU A 107 13.37 -7.13 -12.13
CA GLU A 107 14.82 -7.37 -12.00
C GLU A 107 15.65 -6.53 -12.98
N GLU A 108 15.08 -6.20 -14.14
CA GLU A 108 15.69 -5.33 -15.17
C GLU A 108 15.86 -3.90 -14.66
N ASP A 109 14.87 -3.37 -13.93
CA ASP A 109 14.89 -2.01 -13.37
C ASP A 109 16.01 -1.82 -12.33
N LEU A 110 16.43 -2.90 -11.65
CA LEU A 110 17.52 -2.87 -10.65
C LEU A 110 18.91 -2.81 -11.29
N ASN A 111 19.07 -3.39 -12.48
CA ASN A 111 20.35 -3.42 -13.18
C ASN A 111 20.67 -2.07 -13.83
N GLU A 112 19.66 -1.32 -14.28
CA GLU A 112 19.83 0.01 -14.85
C GLU A 112 20.17 1.08 -13.80
N ALA A 113 19.69 0.95 -12.56
CA ALA A 113 20.02 1.86 -11.46
C ALA A 113 21.45 1.72 -10.91
N SER A 114 22.19 0.70 -11.38
CA SER A 114 23.55 0.36 -10.92
C SER A 114 24.64 0.76 -11.93
N VAL A 115 24.27 1.44 -13.02
CA VAL A 115 25.16 1.90 -14.10
C VAL A 115 25.30 3.42 -14.09
#